data_AF-A0A4Q6GUP1-F1
#
_entry.id   AF-A0A4Q6GUP1-F1
#
_cell.length_a   1.000
_cell.length_b   1.000
_cell.length_c   1.000
_cell.angle_alpha   90.00
_cell.angle_beta   90.00
_cell.angle_gamma   90.00
#
_symmetry.space_group_name_H-M   'P 1'
#
loop_
_entity.id
_entity.type
_entity.pdbx_description
1 polymer ?
#
loop_
_entity_poly.entity_id
_entity_poly.type
_entity_poly.pdbx_seq_one_letter_code
_entity_poly.pdbx_strand_id
1 'polypeptide(L)'
;IMGIPNVGKSTLMNALLKKRVAKVGDEPAVTKVQQKLYLGKHIVLVDTPGMLWPKIAMASDGLMLAASHAVGTNALIETEIAEFLGNFMLERYPQLLTTRYGFQTEGLDGISVIEHVAQRRGFRVRGGEFDYEKAAHVLLHDYRTGALGRISLETPETRAAALARHAAEVAEKARIAEEKAAAKAEEAARGKRGT
;
A
#
# COMPACT_ATOMS: atom_id res chain seq x y z
N ILE A 1 -11.57 -7.13 18.28
CA ILE A 1 -10.67 -6.29 17.47
C ILE A 1 -10.61 -6.93 16.09
N MET A 2 -10.92 -6.18 15.04
CA MET A 2 -10.82 -6.63 13.65
C MET A 2 -10.02 -5.62 12.83
N GLY A 3 -9.42 -6.06 11.72
CA GLY A 3 -8.68 -5.20 10.81
C GLY A 3 -7.64 -5.97 9.99
N ILE A 4 -7.01 -5.30 9.03
CA ILE A 4 -5.97 -5.87 8.16
C ILE A 4 -4.73 -6.28 8.96
N PRO A 5 -3.83 -7.13 8.41
CA PRO A 5 -2.57 -7.47 9.05
C PRO A 5 -1.73 -6.24 9.45
N ASN A 6 -0.84 -6.41 10.44
CA ASN A 6 0.15 -5.41 10.86
C ASN A 6 -0.34 -4.04 11.37
N VAL A 7 -1.66 -3.80 11.50
CA VAL A 7 -2.20 -2.56 12.12
C VAL A 7 -2.08 -2.49 13.65
N GLY A 8 -1.32 -3.38 14.28
CA GLY A 8 -1.12 -3.37 15.73
C GLY A 8 -2.25 -3.97 16.57
N LYS A 9 -3.13 -4.80 15.99
CA LYS A 9 -4.23 -5.50 16.72
C LYS A 9 -3.72 -6.23 17.96
N SER A 10 -2.70 -7.06 17.81
CA SER A 10 -2.10 -7.84 18.90
C SER A 10 -1.38 -6.95 19.91
N THR A 11 -0.81 -5.84 19.48
CA THR A 11 -0.18 -4.84 20.35
C THR A 11 -1.22 -4.15 21.23
N LEU A 12 -2.33 -3.68 20.64
CA LEU A 12 -3.45 -3.09 21.37
C LEU A 12 -4.04 -4.09 22.37
N MET A 13 -4.25 -5.34 21.93
CA MET A 13 -4.73 -6.41 22.80
C MET A 13 -3.81 -6.65 24.00
N ASN A 14 -2.50 -6.81 23.77
CA ASN A 14 -1.53 -7.03 24.85
C ASN A 14 -1.47 -5.84 25.82
N ALA A 15 -1.60 -4.61 25.30
CA ALA A 15 -1.67 -3.41 26.13
C ALA A 15 -2.91 -3.40 27.04
N LEU A 16 -4.08 -3.76 26.49
CA LEU A 16 -5.32 -3.86 27.26
C LEU A 16 -5.26 -4.96 28.34
N LEU A 17 -4.64 -6.09 28.05
CA LEU A 17 -4.55 -7.23 28.97
C LEU A 17 -3.43 -7.08 30.03
N LYS A 18 -2.57 -6.05 29.92
CA LYS A 18 -1.37 -5.84 30.76
C LYS A 18 -0.46 -7.07 30.88
N LYS A 19 -0.54 -7.99 29.91
CA LYS A 19 0.21 -9.25 29.85
C LYS A 19 0.53 -9.53 28.39
N ARG A 20 1.72 -10.08 28.10
CA ARG A 20 2.09 -10.55 26.75
C ARG A 20 1.41 -11.90 26.49
N VAL A 21 0.18 -11.87 25.99
CA VAL A 21 -0.62 -13.07 25.71
C VAL A 21 -0.49 -13.48 24.24
N ALA A 22 -0.47 -12.52 23.31
CA ALA A 22 -0.27 -12.80 21.90
C ALA A 22 1.17 -12.53 21.43
N LYS A 23 1.64 -13.38 20.51
CA LYS A 23 2.87 -13.14 19.76
C LYS A 23 2.69 -11.87 18.92
N VAL A 24 3.64 -10.96 19.03
CA VAL A 24 3.75 -9.76 18.20
C VAL A 24 4.95 -9.97 17.29
N GLY A 25 4.74 -9.82 15.99
CA GLY A 25 5.77 -9.87 14.96
C GLY A 25 5.34 -8.97 13.80
N ASP A 26 6.30 -8.49 13.03
CA ASP A 26 6.08 -7.61 11.88
C ASP A 26 5.63 -8.38 10.63
N GLU A 27 5.59 -9.71 10.71
CA GLU A 27 5.11 -10.55 9.63
C GLU A 27 3.57 -10.57 9.56
N PRO A 28 2.98 -10.42 8.35
CA PRO A 28 1.54 -10.60 8.17
C PRO A 28 1.06 -11.99 8.66
N ALA A 29 -0.15 -12.02 9.24
CA ALA A 29 -0.84 -13.25 9.69
C ALA A 29 -0.24 -14.00 10.91
N VAL A 30 0.45 -13.30 11.82
CA VAL A 30 0.96 -13.89 13.08
C VAL A 30 -0.15 -14.48 13.97
N THR A 31 -1.33 -13.86 14.04
CA THR A 31 -2.50 -14.41 14.76
C THR A 31 -3.23 -15.44 13.88
N LYS A 32 -3.09 -16.74 14.22
CA LYS A 32 -3.64 -17.86 13.41
C LYS A 32 -5.02 -18.35 13.85
N VAL A 33 -5.44 -18.05 15.09
CA VAL A 33 -6.69 -18.55 15.68
C VAL A 33 -7.39 -17.41 16.40
N GLN A 34 -8.72 -17.34 16.27
CA GLN A 34 -9.53 -16.40 17.02
C GLN A 34 -9.44 -16.68 18.53
N GLN A 35 -9.19 -15.65 19.33
CA GLN A 35 -9.03 -15.78 20.78
C GLN A 35 -10.11 -14.98 21.51
N LYS A 36 -10.67 -15.56 22.58
CA LYS A 36 -11.55 -14.86 23.53
C LYS A 36 -10.78 -14.65 24.83
N LEU A 37 -10.62 -13.41 25.24
CA LEU A 37 -9.84 -13.02 26.41
C LEU A 37 -10.70 -12.15 27.31
N TYR A 38 -10.68 -12.43 28.61
CA TYR A 38 -11.48 -11.68 29.58
C TYR A 38 -10.69 -10.48 30.09
N LEU A 39 -11.25 -9.29 29.90
CA LEU A 39 -10.75 -8.04 30.47
C LEU A 39 -11.56 -7.72 31.72
N GLY A 40 -11.07 -8.17 32.88
CA GLY A 40 -11.83 -8.09 34.13
C GLY A 40 -13.03 -9.05 34.13
N LYS A 41 -14.11 -8.68 34.83
CA LYS A 41 -15.28 -9.57 35.05
C LYS A 41 -16.40 -9.42 34.01
N HIS A 42 -16.44 -8.31 33.29
CA HIS A 42 -17.61 -7.94 32.47
C HIS A 42 -17.29 -7.65 31.00
N ILE A 43 -16.01 -7.68 30.60
CA ILE A 43 -15.60 -7.38 29.24
C ILE A 43 -14.91 -8.60 28.65
N VAL A 44 -15.37 -9.01 27.46
CA VAL A 44 -14.72 -10.05 26.67
C VAL A 44 -14.13 -9.40 25.43
N LEU A 45 -12.83 -9.52 25.28
CA LEU A 45 -12.09 -9.12 24.10
C LEU A 45 -11.99 -10.32 23.15
N VAL A 46 -12.50 -10.14 21.94
CA VAL A 46 -12.38 -11.13 20.87
C VAL A 46 -11.36 -10.63 19.87
N ASP A 47 -10.22 -11.33 19.72
CA ASP A 47 -9.22 -11.02 18.71
C ASP A 47 -9.35 -11.95 17.51
N THR A 48 -9.35 -11.36 16.32
CA THR A 48 -9.46 -12.09 15.05
C THR A 48 -8.15 -11.97 14.27
N PRO A 49 -7.76 -13.01 13.51
CA PRO A 49 -6.68 -12.89 12.52
C PRO A 49 -6.81 -11.64 11.66
N GLY A 50 -5.68 -11.12 11.18
CA GLY A 50 -5.69 -10.05 10.18
C GLY A 50 -6.35 -10.54 8.91
N MET A 51 -7.38 -9.85 8.44
CA MET A 51 -8.10 -10.21 7.22
C MET A 51 -7.88 -9.14 6.16
N LEU A 52 -7.49 -9.56 4.96
CA LEU A 52 -7.45 -8.72 3.76
C LEU A 52 -8.66 -9.05 2.89
N TRP A 53 -9.10 -8.08 2.10
CA TRP A 53 -10.10 -8.33 1.07
C TRP A 53 -9.53 -9.26 -0.02
N PRO A 54 -10.32 -10.21 -0.55
CA PRO A 54 -9.87 -11.10 -1.62
C PRO A 54 -9.42 -10.36 -2.89
N LYS A 55 -10.01 -9.18 -3.13
CA LYS A 55 -9.70 -8.32 -4.26
C LYS A 55 -9.65 -6.87 -3.80
N ILE A 56 -8.55 -6.21 -4.11
CA ILE A 56 -8.39 -4.76 -3.93
C ILE A 56 -8.95 -4.09 -5.18
N ALA A 57 -9.91 -3.18 -5.03
CA ALA A 57 -10.62 -2.56 -6.15
C ALA A 57 -9.76 -1.52 -6.89
N MET A 58 -8.96 -0.75 -6.14
CA MET A 58 -8.14 0.33 -6.67
C MET A 58 -6.66 -0.02 -6.55
N ALA A 59 -5.90 0.14 -7.63
CA ALA A 59 -4.46 -0.15 -7.63
C ALA A 59 -3.69 0.71 -6.60
N SER A 60 -4.12 1.97 -6.41
CA SER A 60 -3.57 2.87 -5.39
C SER A 60 -3.66 2.30 -3.98
N ASP A 61 -4.76 1.63 -3.65
CA ASP A 61 -4.95 1.03 -2.32
C ASP A 61 -3.95 -0.10 -2.10
N GLY A 62 -3.68 -0.89 -3.15
CA GLY A 62 -2.68 -1.95 -3.11
C GLY A 62 -1.27 -1.42 -2.84
N LEU A 63 -0.88 -0.36 -3.54
CA LEU A 63 0.42 0.29 -3.37
C LEU A 63 0.57 0.92 -1.97
N MET A 64 -0.47 1.60 -1.47
CA MET A 64 -0.46 2.19 -0.13
C MET A 64 -0.39 1.13 0.98
N LEU A 65 -1.12 0.02 0.82
CA LEU A 65 -1.06 -1.12 1.73
C LEU A 65 0.34 -1.76 1.74
N ALA A 66 0.98 -1.87 0.57
CA ALA A 66 2.32 -2.43 0.43
C ALA A 66 3.41 -1.51 1.01
N ALA A 67 3.31 -0.20 0.75
CA ALA A 67 4.19 0.80 1.36
C ALA A 67 4.12 0.72 2.90
N SER A 68 2.91 0.57 3.45
CA SER A 68 2.64 0.50 4.90
C SER A 68 2.91 -0.87 5.55
N HIS A 69 3.43 -1.85 4.80
CA HIS A 69 3.66 -3.22 5.26
C HIS A 69 2.40 -3.96 5.76
N ALA A 70 1.22 -3.59 5.26
CA ALA A 70 -0.05 -4.25 5.60
C ALA A 70 -0.31 -5.51 4.75
N VAL A 71 0.35 -5.61 3.60
CA VAL A 71 0.37 -6.79 2.73
C VAL A 71 1.80 -7.33 2.63
N GLY A 72 1.95 -8.65 2.49
CA GLY A 72 3.26 -9.28 2.41
C GLY A 72 4.06 -8.84 1.19
N THR A 73 5.38 -8.75 1.35
CA THR A 73 6.36 -8.26 0.36
C THR A 73 6.43 -9.10 -0.92
N ASN A 74 5.89 -10.32 -0.92
CA ASN A 74 6.05 -11.25 -2.04
C ASN A 74 5.15 -10.97 -3.26
N ALA A 75 4.21 -10.03 -3.18
CA ALA A 75 3.20 -9.82 -4.23
C ALA A 75 3.52 -8.66 -5.19
N LEU A 76 4.46 -7.77 -4.84
CA LEU A 76 4.70 -6.50 -5.55
C LEU A 76 6.19 -6.18 -5.56
N ILE A 77 6.64 -5.53 -6.64
CA ILE A 77 8.05 -5.13 -6.82
C ILE A 77 8.34 -3.94 -5.89
N GLU A 78 9.35 -4.07 -5.01
CA GLU A 78 9.67 -3.02 -4.02
C GLU A 78 10.01 -1.69 -4.69
N THR A 79 10.70 -1.72 -5.83
CA THR A 79 11.04 -0.53 -6.62
C THR A 79 9.81 0.22 -7.10
N GLU A 80 8.75 -0.45 -7.56
CA GLU A 80 7.49 0.20 -7.97
C GLU A 80 6.75 0.84 -6.78
N ILE A 81 6.76 0.15 -5.63
CA ILE A 81 6.14 0.68 -4.41
C ILE A 81 6.93 1.91 -3.92
N ALA A 82 8.26 1.84 -3.97
CA ALA A 82 9.15 2.94 -3.61
C ALA A 82 8.99 4.13 -4.55
N GLU A 83 8.80 3.90 -5.85
CA GLU A 83 8.54 4.96 -6.83
C GLU A 83 7.20 5.64 -6.54
N PHE A 84 6.14 4.86 -6.30
CA PHE A 84 4.84 5.38 -5.88
C PHE A 84 4.96 6.24 -4.62
N LEU A 85 5.65 5.73 -3.60
CA LEU A 85 5.89 6.47 -2.35
C LEU A 85 6.70 7.75 -2.61
N GLY A 86 7.74 7.68 -3.44
CA GLY A 86 8.58 8.80 -3.82
C GLY A 86 7.77 9.91 -4.48
N ASN A 87 6.96 9.58 -5.48
CA ASN A 87 6.04 10.52 -6.14
C ASN A 87 5.06 11.16 -5.14
N PHE A 88 4.46 10.33 -4.28
CA PHE A 88 3.55 10.82 -3.25
C PHE A 88 4.23 11.78 -2.25
N MET A 89 5.48 11.48 -1.88
CA MET A 89 6.25 12.32 -0.97
C MET A 89 6.70 13.62 -1.63
N LEU A 90 7.06 13.61 -2.91
CA LEU A 90 7.37 14.83 -3.66
C LEU A 90 6.15 15.77 -3.73
N GLU A 91 4.95 15.21 -3.95
CA GLU A 91 3.72 16.00 -4.04
C GLU A 91 3.31 16.61 -2.71
N ARG A 92 3.42 15.86 -1.60
CA ARG A 92 2.78 16.23 -0.32
C ARG A 92 3.74 16.53 0.82
N TYR A 93 4.95 15.98 0.77
CA TYR A 93 5.93 16.06 1.85
C TYR A 93 7.38 16.27 1.35
N PRO A 94 7.63 17.13 0.34
CA PRO A 94 8.98 17.29 -0.24
C PRO A 94 10.03 17.68 0.81
N GLN A 95 9.64 18.51 1.78
CA GLN A 95 10.48 18.92 2.90
C GLN A 95 11.02 17.75 3.73
N LEU A 96 10.28 16.64 3.85
CA LEU A 96 10.72 15.46 4.60
C LEU A 96 11.82 14.70 3.84
N LEU A 97 11.74 14.65 2.51
CA LEU A 97 12.79 14.08 1.66
C LEU A 97 14.07 14.91 1.77
N THR A 98 13.96 16.23 1.63
CA THR A 98 15.11 17.13 1.79
C THR A 98 15.73 17.00 3.18
N THR A 99 14.91 16.94 4.24
CA THR A 99 15.42 16.80 5.61
C THR A 99 16.15 15.47 5.83
N ARG A 100 15.61 14.36 5.31
CA ARG A 100 16.19 13.03 5.51
C ARG A 100 17.41 12.77 4.64
N TYR A 101 17.34 13.16 3.37
CA TYR A 101 18.31 12.74 2.35
C TYR A 101 19.18 13.89 1.80
N GLY A 102 18.79 15.15 2.02
CA GLY A 102 19.64 16.31 1.74
C GLY A 102 19.65 16.79 0.29
N PHE A 103 18.61 16.51 -0.49
CA PHE A 103 18.49 16.95 -1.89
C PHE A 103 17.30 17.89 -2.12
N GLN A 104 17.37 18.66 -3.21
CA GLN A 104 16.29 19.56 -3.69
C GLN A 104 15.27 18.75 -4.49
N THR A 105 13.98 19.01 -4.29
CA THR A 105 12.90 18.16 -4.80
C THR A 105 12.23 18.68 -6.08
N GLU A 106 12.54 19.90 -6.50
CA GLU A 106 11.91 20.56 -7.63
C GLU A 106 12.16 19.79 -8.93
N GLY A 107 11.07 19.41 -9.62
CA GLY A 107 11.14 18.74 -10.92
C GLY A 107 11.58 17.27 -10.87
N LEU A 108 11.72 16.69 -9.68
CA LEU A 108 12.03 15.27 -9.53
C LEU A 108 10.78 14.39 -9.67
N ASP A 109 11.02 13.12 -10.01
CA ASP A 109 10.03 12.05 -9.96
C ASP A 109 10.43 10.98 -8.91
N GLY A 110 9.57 9.99 -8.73
CA GLY A 110 9.76 8.91 -7.76
C GLY A 110 11.04 8.10 -8.00
N ILE A 111 11.43 7.87 -9.26
CA ILE A 111 12.68 7.18 -9.60
C ILE A 111 13.88 8.02 -9.19
N SER A 112 13.84 9.33 -9.49
CA SER A 112 14.87 10.27 -9.06
C SER A 112 15.02 10.29 -7.54
N VAL A 113 13.94 10.17 -6.78
CA VAL A 113 14.01 10.05 -5.31
C VAL A 113 14.81 8.81 -4.91
N ILE A 114 14.54 7.65 -5.52
CA ILE A 114 15.28 6.41 -5.24
C ILE A 114 16.76 6.59 -5.58
N GLU A 115 17.07 7.22 -6.71
CA GLU A 115 18.45 7.52 -7.11
C GLU A 115 19.17 8.39 -6.07
N HIS A 116 18.53 9.46 -5.59
CA HIS A 116 19.10 10.32 -4.55
C HIS A 116 19.30 9.57 -3.22
N VAL A 117 18.40 8.63 -2.88
CA VAL A 117 18.61 7.73 -1.72
C VAL A 117 19.84 6.85 -1.94
N ALA A 118 19.99 6.27 -3.13
CA ALA A 118 21.16 5.45 -3.47
C ALA A 118 22.45 6.28 -3.37
N GLN A 119 22.47 7.48 -3.93
CA GLN A 119 23.59 8.41 -3.88
C GLN A 119 23.95 8.78 -2.44
N ARG A 120 22.95 9.18 -1.63
CA ARG A 120 23.14 9.61 -0.24
C ARG A 120 23.69 8.49 0.65
N ARG A 121 23.29 7.24 0.39
CA ARG A 121 23.71 6.06 1.16
C ARG A 121 24.92 5.35 0.57
N GLY A 122 25.40 5.79 -0.60
CA GLY A 122 26.52 5.16 -1.31
C GLY A 122 26.20 3.76 -1.85
N PHE A 123 24.94 3.48 -2.19
CA PHE A 123 24.53 2.19 -2.73
C PHE A 123 24.88 2.10 -4.21
N ARG A 124 25.82 1.20 -4.53
CA ARG A 124 26.27 0.96 -5.91
C ARG A 124 26.42 -0.53 -6.16
N VAL A 125 26.10 -0.94 -7.38
CA VAL A 125 26.37 -2.28 -7.88
C VAL A 125 27.78 -2.38 -8.47
N ARG A 126 28.21 -3.61 -8.75
CA ARG A 126 29.48 -3.86 -9.45
C ARG A 126 29.39 -3.26 -10.86
N GLY A 127 30.26 -2.31 -11.17
CA GLY A 127 30.18 -1.51 -12.41
C GLY A 127 30.00 -0.01 -12.14
N GLY A 128 29.66 0.37 -10.90
CA GLY A 128 29.63 1.77 -10.47
C GLY A 128 28.26 2.44 -10.58
N GLU A 129 27.28 1.78 -11.22
CA GLU A 129 25.88 2.20 -11.26
C GLU A 129 25.20 2.12 -9.89
N PHE A 130 24.10 2.85 -9.71
CA PHE A 130 23.35 2.86 -8.46
C PHE A 130 22.56 1.57 -8.25
N ASP A 131 22.52 1.12 -6.99
CA ASP A 131 21.70 -0.03 -6.58
C ASP A 131 20.30 0.44 -6.17
N TYR A 132 19.39 0.45 -7.15
CA TYR A 132 18.01 0.90 -7.00
C TYR A 132 17.18 0.02 -6.07
N GLU A 133 17.37 -1.30 -6.12
CA GLU A 133 16.64 -2.26 -5.27
C GLU A 133 16.95 -1.98 -3.79
N LYS A 134 18.24 -1.84 -3.45
CA LYS A 134 18.64 -1.53 -2.07
C LYS A 134 18.17 -0.14 -1.63
N ALA A 135 18.19 0.83 -2.54
CA ALA A 135 17.70 2.18 -2.25
C ALA A 135 16.18 2.21 -2.03
N ALA A 136 15.41 1.51 -2.86
CA ALA A 136 13.97 1.34 -2.72
C ALA A 136 13.62 0.70 -1.36
N HIS A 137 14.30 -0.38 -1.01
CA HIS A 137 14.15 -1.03 0.28
C HIS A 137 14.39 -0.08 1.45
N VAL A 138 15.45 0.73 1.38
CA VAL A 138 15.79 1.71 2.43
C VAL A 138 14.79 2.86 2.50
N LEU A 139 14.27 3.34 1.37
CA LEU A 139 13.21 4.35 1.35
C LEU A 139 11.95 3.83 2.04
N LEU A 140 11.51 2.62 1.69
CA LEU A 140 10.34 1.97 2.30
C LEU A 140 10.56 1.70 3.80
N HIS A 141 11.76 1.28 4.18
CA HIS A 141 12.10 1.08 5.58
C HIS A 141 12.10 2.39 6.38
N ASP A 142 12.71 3.45 5.86
CA ASP A 142 12.73 4.78 6.48
C ASP A 142 11.30 5.35 6.62
N TYR A 143 10.39 5.02 5.69
CA TYR A 143 8.97 5.33 5.80
C TYR A 143 8.27 4.54 6.91
N ARG A 144 8.39 3.21 6.91
CA ARG A 144 7.72 2.31 7.87
C ARG A 144 8.16 2.54 9.31
N THR A 145 9.43 2.88 9.51
CA THR A 145 9.98 3.20 10.84
C THR A 145 9.64 4.61 11.32
N GLY A 146 9.07 5.45 10.46
CA GLY A 146 8.81 6.86 10.74
C GLY A 146 10.07 7.74 10.74
N ALA A 147 11.20 7.24 10.25
CA ALA A 147 12.45 7.99 10.16
C ALA A 147 12.36 9.17 9.18
N LEU A 148 11.43 9.13 8.23
CA LEU A 148 11.07 10.25 7.36
C LEU A 148 10.18 11.29 8.05
N GLY A 149 9.55 10.94 9.17
CA GLY A 149 8.60 11.78 9.88
C GLY A 149 7.17 11.23 9.86
N ARG A 150 6.21 12.06 10.30
CA ARG A 150 4.79 11.68 10.34
C ARG A 150 4.15 11.91 8.98
N ILE A 151 3.78 10.82 8.32
CA ILE A 151 3.22 10.84 6.96
C ILE A 151 1.88 10.10 6.99
N SER A 152 0.86 10.71 6.39
CA SER A 152 -0.40 10.04 6.08
C SER A 152 -0.53 9.88 4.56
N LEU A 153 -0.74 8.65 4.09
CA LEU A 153 -0.95 8.34 2.67
C LEU A 153 -2.33 8.78 2.16
N GLU A 154 -3.24 9.08 3.08
CA GLU A 154 -4.63 9.42 2.78
C GLU A 154 -5.15 10.49 3.74
N THR A 155 -6.07 11.34 3.27
CA THR A 155 -6.96 12.17 4.08
C THR A 155 -8.41 11.92 3.66
N PRO A 156 -9.41 12.31 4.49
CA PRO A 156 -10.81 12.17 4.12
C PRO A 156 -11.15 12.79 2.75
N GLU A 157 -10.55 13.93 2.44
CA GLU A 157 -10.75 14.67 1.19
C GLU A 157 -10.12 13.92 0.01
N THR A 158 -8.86 13.47 0.15
CA THR A 158 -8.20 12.72 -0.93
C THR A 158 -8.89 11.40 -1.19
N ARG A 159 -9.44 10.76 -0.15
CA ARG A 159 -10.20 9.51 -0.27
C ARG A 159 -11.50 9.71 -1.01
N ALA A 160 -12.28 10.73 -0.62
CA ALA A 160 -13.53 11.05 -1.29
C ALA A 160 -13.29 11.32 -2.79
N ALA A 161 -12.25 12.08 -3.12
CA ALA A 161 -11.85 12.34 -4.49
C ALA A 161 -11.42 11.07 -5.23
N ALA A 162 -10.62 10.19 -4.61
CA ALA A 162 -10.19 8.94 -5.22
C ALA A 162 -11.36 7.99 -5.51
N LEU A 163 -12.30 7.86 -4.56
CA LEU A 163 -13.51 7.05 -4.73
C LEU A 163 -14.40 7.59 -5.86
N ALA A 164 -14.57 8.91 -5.95
CA ALA A 164 -15.34 9.54 -7.02
C ALA A 164 -14.71 9.28 -8.40
N ARG A 165 -13.37 9.43 -8.52
CA ARG A 165 -12.64 9.11 -9.76
C ARG A 165 -12.79 7.64 -10.14
N HIS A 166 -12.62 6.74 -9.18
CA HIS A 166 -12.76 5.30 -9.43
C HIS A 166 -14.18 4.93 -9.88
N ALA A 167 -15.21 5.50 -9.25
CA ALA A 167 -16.60 5.28 -9.66
C ALA A 167 -16.84 5.72 -11.11
N ALA A 168 -16.30 6.87 -11.51
CA ALA A 168 -16.39 7.36 -12.89
C ALA A 168 -15.65 6.44 -13.88
N GLU A 169 -14.44 5.98 -13.55
CA GLU A 169 -13.68 5.04 -14.39
C GLU A 169 -14.40 3.70 -14.56
N VAL A 170 -15.03 3.18 -13.51
CA VAL A 170 -15.80 1.94 -13.56
C VAL A 170 -17.03 2.11 -14.44
N ALA A 171 -17.75 3.23 -14.31
CA ALA A 171 -18.91 3.53 -15.16
C ALA A 171 -18.53 3.64 -16.64
N GLU A 172 -17.42 4.31 -16.94
CA GLU A 172 -16.91 4.43 -18.32
C GLU A 172 -16.50 3.08 -18.91
N LYS A 173 -15.79 2.25 -18.13
CA LYS A 173 -15.43 0.89 -18.55
C LYS A 173 -16.66 0.02 -18.80
N ALA A 174 -17.71 0.16 -17.99
CA ALA A 174 -18.97 -0.53 -18.20
C ALA A 174 -19.64 -0.10 -19.50
N ARG A 175 -19.73 1.20 -19.78
CA ARG A 175 -20.29 1.74 -21.03
C ARG A 175 -19.53 1.22 -22.26
N ILE A 176 -18.20 1.30 -22.26
CA ILE A 176 -17.36 0.79 -23.37
C ILE A 176 -17.57 -0.73 -23.54
N ALA A 177 -17.72 -1.49 -22.45
CA ALA A 177 -17.97 -2.92 -22.52
C ALA A 177 -19.35 -3.24 -23.12
N GLU A 178 -20.39 -2.47 -22.77
CA GLU A 178 -21.73 -2.59 -23.34
C GLU A 178 -21.75 -2.27 -24.84
N GLU A 179 -21.11 -1.18 -25.27
CA GLU A 179 -21.00 -0.80 -26.67
C GLU A 179 -20.27 -1.88 -27.49
N LYS A 180 -19.16 -2.41 -26.96
CA LYS A 180 -18.43 -3.52 -27.60
C LYS A 180 -19.27 -4.80 -27.66
N ALA A 181 -20.05 -5.09 -26.62
CA ALA A 181 -20.95 -6.24 -26.60
C ALA A 181 -22.08 -6.10 -27.62
N ALA A 182 -22.65 -4.91 -27.75
CA ALA A 182 -23.68 -4.60 -28.76
C ALA A 182 -23.13 -4.73 -30.19
N ALA A 183 -21.98 -4.12 -30.48
CA ALA A 183 -21.32 -4.23 -31.78
C ALA A 183 -21.01 -5.70 -32.14
N LYS A 184 -20.49 -6.49 -31.19
CA LYS A 184 -20.23 -7.92 -31.39
C LYS A 184 -21.51 -8.73 -31.63
N ALA A 185 -22.61 -8.37 -30.96
CA ALA A 185 -23.90 -9.02 -31.16
C ALA A 185 -24.50 -8.70 -32.54
N GLU A 186 -24.37 -7.46 -33.01
CA GLU A 186 -24.78 -7.06 -34.37
C GLU A 186 -23.98 -7.75 -35.46
N GLU A 187 -22.65 -7.86 -35.29
CA GLU A 187 -21.77 -8.57 -36.22
C GLU A 187 -22.12 -10.07 -36.29
N ALA A 188 -22.35 -10.71 -35.14
CA ALA A 188 -22.78 -12.10 -35.07
C ALA A 188 -24.16 -12.34 -35.71
N ALA A 189 -25.07 -11.36 -35.61
CA ALA A 189 -26.38 -11.43 -36.24
C ALA A 189 -26.31 -11.27 -37.78
N ARG A 190 -25.35 -10.48 -38.29
CA ARG A 190 -25.10 -10.35 -39.74
C ARG A 190 -24.43 -11.60 -40.32
N GLY A 191 -23.47 -12.20 -39.60
CA GLY A 191 -22.80 -13.44 -40.03
C GLY A 191 -23.73 -14.66 -40.18
N LYS A 192 -24.82 -14.72 -39.42
CA LYS A 192 -25.82 -15.82 -39.48
C LYS A 192 -26.83 -15.72 -40.64
N ARG A 193 -26.92 -14.58 -41.34
CA ARG A 193 -27.86 -14.39 -42.46
C ARG A 193 -27.24 -14.69 -43.84
N GLY A 194 -25.97 -15.09 -43.88
CA GLY A 194 -25.18 -15.30 -45.11
C GLY A 194 -24.88 -16.76 -45.47
N THR A 195 -25.54 -17.74 -44.85
CA THR A 195 -25.52 -19.18 -45.21
C THR A 195 -26.93 -19.66 -45.46
#